data_AF-A0A2V8X0T4-F1
#
_entry.id   AF-A0A2V8X0T4-F1
#
_cell.length_a   1.000
_cell.length_b   1.000
_cell.length_c   1.000
_cell.angle_alpha   90.00
_cell.angle_beta   90.00
_cell.angle_gamma   90.00
#
_symmetry.space_group_name_H-M   'P 1'
#
loop_
_entity.id
_entity.type
_entity.pdbx_description
1 polymer ?
#
loop_
_entity_poly.entity_id
_entity_poly.type
_entity_poly.pdbx_seq_one_letter_code
_entity_poly.pdbx_strand_id
1 'polypeptide(L)'
;IMDTAGNLYGTTFVGGAFGPGTVFKLDASGNETVLHSFTGGDGSSPAASLIMDTAGNLYGTTIYGGASSNCSGGCGTVFKLTVQTPQQATQAIINSVNALLSQGVLNGGQDTSLVVKLQHAIDLMNSGKNAAAIGNLNAFISEVNDLLSSGMLSPSQASSLVRAAESVIAQLS
;
A
#
# COMPACT_ATOMS: atom_id res chain seq x y z
N ILE A 1 -16.72 -0.98 6.04
CA ILE A 1 -16.16 0.09 6.92
C ILE A 1 -15.58 1.19 6.05
N MET A 2 -15.64 2.45 6.44
CA MET A 2 -15.10 3.57 5.66
C MET A 2 -13.92 4.21 6.40
N ASP A 3 -12.89 4.65 5.68
CA ASP A 3 -11.81 5.46 6.26
C ASP A 3 -12.15 6.96 6.25
N THR A 4 -11.26 7.79 6.80
CA THR A 4 -11.44 9.25 6.83
C THR A 4 -11.30 9.92 5.47
N ALA A 5 -10.75 9.23 4.47
CA ALA A 5 -10.63 9.70 3.10
C ALA A 5 -11.86 9.36 2.25
N GLY A 6 -12.87 8.69 2.82
CA GLY A 6 -14.10 8.31 2.13
C GLY A 6 -14.00 6.99 1.36
N ASN A 7 -12.91 6.23 1.51
CA ASN A 7 -12.78 4.92 0.89
C ASN A 7 -13.62 3.89 1.66
N LEU A 8 -14.44 3.12 0.95
CA LEU A 8 -15.23 2.02 1.49
C LEU A 8 -14.48 0.70 1.36
N TYR A 9 -14.36 -0.03 2.44
CA TYR A 9 -13.75 -1.35 2.50
C TYR A 9 -14.80 -2.41 2.84
N GLY A 10 -14.77 -3.52 2.12
CA GLY A 10 -15.73 -4.59 2.25
C GLY A 10 -15.17 -5.96 1.90
N THR A 11 -16.03 -6.97 2.06
CA THR A 11 -15.72 -8.35 1.70
C THR A 11 -16.79 -8.89 0.76
N THR A 12 -16.40 -9.81 -0.12
CA THR A 12 -17.34 -10.61 -0.91
C THR A 12 -17.34 -12.04 -0.39
N PHE A 13 -18.52 -12.60 -0.15
CA PHE A 13 -18.65 -13.96 0.39
C PHE A 13 -18.11 -15.02 -0.59
N VAL A 14 -18.26 -14.80 -1.88
CA VAL A 14 -17.73 -15.64 -2.98
C VAL A 14 -17.24 -14.74 -4.11
N GLY A 15 -16.33 -15.27 -4.93
CA GLY A 15 -15.71 -14.56 -6.05
C GLY A 15 -14.19 -14.41 -5.89
N GLY A 16 -13.62 -13.42 -6.57
CA GLY A 16 -12.17 -13.22 -6.62
C GLY A 16 -11.46 -14.22 -7.53
N ALA A 17 -10.13 -14.13 -7.58
CA ALA A 17 -9.31 -14.92 -8.50
C ALA A 17 -9.42 -16.44 -8.30
N PHE A 18 -9.76 -16.88 -7.08
CA PHE A 18 -9.80 -18.30 -6.72
C PHE A 18 -11.22 -18.80 -6.38
N GLY A 19 -12.21 -17.91 -6.17
CA GLY A 19 -13.59 -18.25 -5.84
C GLY A 19 -14.02 -18.10 -4.36
N PRO A 20 -13.16 -18.32 -3.34
CA PRO A 20 -13.50 -18.19 -1.92
C PRO A 20 -13.83 -16.78 -1.36
N GLY A 21 -13.90 -15.75 -2.20
CA GLY A 21 -14.22 -14.38 -1.78
C GLY A 21 -13.01 -13.45 -1.72
N THR A 22 -13.28 -12.16 -1.50
CA THR A 22 -12.28 -11.08 -1.52
C THR A 22 -12.41 -10.13 -0.34
N VAL A 23 -11.33 -9.39 -0.07
CA VAL A 23 -11.36 -8.08 0.59
C VAL A 23 -11.14 -7.02 -0.50
N PHE A 24 -11.99 -6.00 -0.56
CA PHE A 24 -11.91 -4.94 -1.57
C PHE A 24 -11.95 -3.55 -0.93
N LYS A 25 -11.45 -2.57 -1.70
CA LYS A 25 -11.58 -1.13 -1.49
C LYS A 25 -12.40 -0.56 -2.65
N LEU A 26 -13.30 0.36 -2.36
CA LEU A 26 -13.96 1.24 -3.30
C LEU A 26 -13.57 2.67 -2.93
N ASP A 27 -12.92 3.40 -3.83
CA ASP A 27 -12.56 4.80 -3.55
C ASP A 27 -13.78 5.75 -3.65
N ALA A 28 -13.58 7.01 -3.27
CA ALA A 28 -14.64 8.03 -3.31
C ALA A 28 -15.15 8.33 -4.74
N SER A 29 -14.40 7.95 -5.76
CA SER A 29 -14.78 8.05 -7.18
C SER A 29 -15.48 6.79 -7.70
N GLY A 30 -15.62 5.76 -6.87
CA GLY A 30 -16.27 4.50 -7.23
C GLY A 30 -15.36 3.49 -7.94
N ASN A 31 -14.04 3.67 -7.92
CA ASN A 31 -13.12 2.68 -8.48
C ASN A 31 -12.88 1.54 -7.48
N GLU A 32 -13.07 0.30 -7.92
CA GLU A 32 -12.82 -0.89 -7.11
C GLU A 32 -11.36 -1.33 -7.21
N THR A 33 -10.77 -1.69 -6.07
CA THR A 33 -9.48 -2.38 -5.96
C THR A 33 -9.64 -3.63 -5.09
N VAL A 34 -9.32 -4.80 -5.63
CA VAL A 34 -9.22 -6.03 -4.85
C VAL A 34 -7.92 -5.99 -4.04
N LEU A 35 -8.04 -5.91 -2.72
CA LEU A 35 -6.90 -5.87 -1.80
C LEU A 35 -6.39 -7.27 -1.47
N HIS A 36 -7.29 -8.26 -1.47
CA HIS A 36 -6.94 -9.66 -1.25
C HIS A 36 -7.99 -10.59 -1.88
N SER A 37 -7.52 -11.66 -2.53
CA SER A 37 -8.36 -12.79 -2.96
C SER A 37 -7.98 -14.00 -2.14
N PHE A 38 -8.95 -14.53 -1.38
CA PHE A 38 -8.72 -15.70 -0.55
C PHE A 38 -8.53 -16.95 -1.41
N THR A 39 -7.63 -17.83 -0.97
CA THR A 39 -7.26 -19.07 -1.66
C THR A 39 -7.97 -20.31 -1.10
N GLY A 40 -8.67 -20.17 0.04
CA GLY A 40 -9.19 -21.28 0.82
C GLY A 40 -8.23 -21.72 1.93
N GLY A 41 -6.92 -21.69 1.69
CA GLY A 41 -5.90 -22.02 2.69
C GLY A 41 -5.73 -20.95 3.75
N ASP A 42 -5.74 -19.68 3.35
CA ASP A 42 -5.67 -18.48 4.19
C ASP A 42 -7.04 -18.01 4.73
N GLY A 43 -8.12 -18.62 4.23
CA GLY A 43 -9.50 -18.34 4.63
C GLY A 43 -10.46 -18.56 3.46
N SER A 44 -11.75 -18.65 3.74
CA SER A 44 -12.81 -18.79 2.75
C SER A 44 -14.15 -18.28 3.29
N SER A 45 -14.93 -17.67 2.41
CA SER A 45 -16.24 -17.11 2.73
C SER A 45 -16.16 -16.05 3.84
N PRO A 46 -15.46 -14.92 3.60
CA PRO A 46 -15.45 -13.82 4.54
C PRO A 46 -16.87 -13.25 4.67
N ALA A 47 -17.41 -13.28 5.90
CA ALA A 47 -18.81 -12.98 6.16
C ALA A 47 -19.03 -11.88 7.22
N ALA A 48 -18.00 -11.59 8.03
CA ALA A 48 -18.07 -10.55 9.04
C ALA A 48 -17.71 -9.18 8.47
N SER A 49 -18.28 -8.13 9.06
CA SER A 49 -17.84 -6.76 8.79
C SER A 49 -16.38 -6.56 9.22
N LEU A 50 -15.64 -5.79 8.42
CA LEU A 50 -14.26 -5.42 8.73
C LEU A 50 -14.22 -4.38 9.85
N ILE A 51 -13.17 -4.46 10.66
CA ILE A 51 -12.79 -3.42 11.63
C ILE A 51 -11.47 -2.82 11.15
N MET A 52 -11.28 -1.52 11.36
CA MET A 52 -10.08 -0.79 10.97
C MET A 52 -9.40 -0.21 12.20
N ASP A 53 -8.09 -0.38 12.33
CA ASP A 53 -7.31 0.31 13.35
C ASP A 53 -6.88 1.72 12.91
N THR A 54 -6.29 2.49 13.81
CA THR A 54 -5.82 3.87 13.52
C THR A 54 -4.68 3.92 12.51
N ALA A 55 -4.04 2.78 12.21
CA ALA A 55 -2.98 2.66 11.22
C ALA A 55 -3.51 2.22 9.84
N GLY A 56 -4.84 2.09 9.68
CA GLY A 56 -5.48 1.67 8.43
C GLY A 56 -5.51 0.16 8.20
N ASN A 57 -5.03 -0.65 9.14
CA ASN A 57 -5.08 -2.10 8.99
C ASN A 57 -6.52 -2.59 9.11
N LEU A 58 -6.90 -3.52 8.23
CA LEU A 58 -8.21 -4.15 8.22
C LEU A 58 -8.16 -5.49 8.94
N TYR A 59 -9.15 -5.76 9.78
CA TYR A 59 -9.30 -7.00 10.52
C TYR A 59 -10.65 -7.61 10.19
N GLY A 60 -10.68 -8.92 10.03
CA GLY A 60 -11.91 -9.65 9.73
C GLY A 60 -11.78 -11.14 10.00
N THR A 61 -12.86 -11.86 9.70
CA THR A 61 -12.93 -13.31 9.89
C THR A 61 -13.50 -14.00 8.66
N THR A 62 -13.05 -15.21 8.41
CA THR A 62 -13.63 -16.12 7.41
C THR A 62 -14.38 -17.26 8.10
N ILE A 63 -15.47 -17.75 7.49
CA ILE A 63 -16.24 -18.86 8.05
C ILE A 63 -15.50 -20.19 7.88
N TYR A 64 -14.81 -20.35 6.75
CA TYR A 64 -14.10 -21.56 6.38
C TYR A 64 -12.63 -21.28 6.08
N GLY A 65 -11.87 -22.33 5.80
CA GLY A 65 -10.44 -22.27 5.50
C GLY A 65 -9.55 -22.35 6.74
N GLY A 66 -8.26 -22.06 6.55
CA GLY A 66 -7.23 -22.25 7.56
C GLY A 66 -6.65 -23.67 7.60
N ALA A 67 -5.54 -23.84 8.31
CA ALA A 67 -4.77 -25.09 8.33
C ALA A 67 -5.40 -26.22 9.17
N SER A 68 -6.49 -25.95 9.90
CA SER A 68 -7.12 -26.95 10.76
C SER A 68 -7.96 -27.93 9.95
N SER A 69 -7.64 -29.23 10.05
CA SER A 69 -8.38 -30.33 9.43
C SER A 69 -9.58 -30.82 10.26
N ASN A 70 -9.79 -30.26 11.45
CA ASN A 70 -10.84 -30.70 12.38
C ASN A 70 -12.25 -30.24 11.99
N CYS A 71 -12.37 -29.36 10.99
CA CYS A 71 -13.64 -28.91 10.42
C CYS A 71 -13.66 -29.20 8.93
N SER A 72 -14.79 -29.69 8.40
CA SER A 72 -14.94 -29.89 6.95
C SER A 72 -14.87 -28.52 6.24
N GLY A 73 -13.86 -28.35 5.40
CA GLY A 73 -13.57 -27.07 4.72
C GLY A 73 -12.75 -26.06 5.53
N GLY A 74 -12.25 -26.43 6.72
CA GLY A 74 -11.48 -25.56 7.61
C GLY A 74 -12.35 -24.80 8.61
N CYS A 75 -11.78 -24.44 9.77
CA CYS A 75 -12.53 -23.85 10.89
C CYS A 75 -12.64 -22.31 10.83
N GLY A 76 -12.25 -21.70 9.72
CA GLY A 76 -12.19 -20.25 9.59
C GLY A 76 -10.87 -19.67 10.11
N THR A 77 -10.59 -18.44 9.72
CA THR A 77 -9.42 -17.69 10.16
C THR A 77 -9.83 -16.31 10.67
N VAL A 78 -9.02 -15.75 11.56
CA VAL A 78 -8.96 -14.30 11.79
C VAL A 78 -7.82 -13.78 10.95
N PHE A 79 -8.05 -12.74 10.15
CA PHE A 79 -7.01 -12.14 9.31
C PHE A 79 -6.79 -10.67 9.66
N LYS A 80 -5.55 -10.23 9.40
CA LYS A 80 -5.16 -8.82 9.36
C LYS A 80 -4.63 -8.54 7.96
N LEU A 81 -5.21 -7.54 7.30
CA LEU A 81 -4.68 -7.00 6.06
C LEU A 81 -4.09 -5.62 6.34
N THR A 82 -2.77 -5.51 6.18
CA THR A 82 -2.08 -4.22 6.28
C THR A 82 -2.34 -3.42 5.02
N VAL A 83 -3.26 -2.45 5.10
CA VAL A 83 -3.44 -1.45 4.06
C VAL A 83 -2.51 -0.30 4.40
N GLN A 84 -1.43 -0.15 3.63
CA GLN A 84 -0.48 0.94 3.90
C GLN A 84 -1.19 2.27 3.69
N THR A 85 -1.14 3.15 4.69
CA THR A 85 -1.52 4.55 4.47
C THR A 85 -0.56 5.20 3.48
N PRO A 86 -0.94 6.30 2.82
CA PRO A 86 -0.03 7.08 1.98
C PRO A 86 1.28 7.44 2.68
N GLN A 87 1.22 7.75 3.98
CA GLN A 87 2.37 8.03 4.83
C GLN A 87 3.27 6.81 5.02
N GLN A 88 2.69 5.65 5.34
CA GLN A 88 3.45 4.40 5.50
C GLN A 88 4.09 3.94 4.19
N ALA A 89 3.37 4.06 3.08
CA ALA A 89 3.89 3.77 1.76
C ALA A 89 5.04 4.72 1.39
N THR A 90 4.91 6.01 1.68
CA THR A 90 6.00 6.99 1.49
C THR A 90 7.21 6.68 2.38
N GLN A 91 6.98 6.26 3.62
CA GLN A 91 8.06 5.82 4.51
C GLN A 91 8.79 4.59 3.98
N ALA A 92 8.07 3.66 3.33
CA ALA A 92 8.69 2.52 2.67
C ALA A 92 9.60 2.95 1.51
N ILE A 93 9.23 3.99 0.75
CA ILE A 93 10.08 4.59 -0.29
C ILE A 93 11.35 5.16 0.34
N ILE A 94 11.26 5.89 1.46
CA ILE A 94 12.42 6.40 2.20
C ILE A 94 13.38 5.25 2.57
N ASN A 95 12.83 4.15 3.09
CA ASN A 95 13.64 2.98 3.45
C ASN A 95 14.34 2.36 2.23
N SER A 96 13.69 2.33 1.06
CA SER A 96 14.31 1.89 -0.19
C SER A 96 15.43 2.83 -0.64
N VAL A 97 15.26 4.16 -0.53
CA VAL A 97 16.32 5.14 -0.84
C VAL A 97 17.53 4.95 0.08
N ASN A 98 17.30 4.81 1.40
CA ASN A 98 18.36 4.56 2.37
C ASN A 98 19.10 3.23 2.11
N ALA A 99 18.40 2.20 1.60
CA ALA A 99 19.04 0.96 1.20
C ALA A 99 20.00 1.18 0.02
N LEU A 100 19.63 1.99 -0.98
CA LEU A 100 20.51 2.34 -2.11
C LEU A 100 21.77 3.10 -1.65
N LEU A 101 21.64 3.98 -0.66
CA LEU A 101 22.80 4.62 -0.02
C LEU A 101 23.72 3.59 0.65
N SER A 102 23.14 2.68 1.45
CA SER A 102 23.94 1.65 2.15
C SER A 102 24.68 0.70 1.19
N GLN A 103 24.17 0.56 -0.04
CA GLN A 103 24.78 -0.21 -1.13
C GLN A 103 25.83 0.59 -1.92
N GLY A 104 26.02 1.88 -1.62
CA GLY A 104 26.95 2.76 -2.33
C GLY A 104 26.46 3.19 -3.72
N VAL A 105 25.18 3.00 -4.03
CA VAL A 105 24.59 3.41 -5.32
C VAL A 105 24.38 4.93 -5.35
N LEU A 106 23.92 5.49 -4.24
CA LEU A 106 23.76 6.94 -4.04
C LEU A 106 24.86 7.47 -3.12
N ASN A 107 25.21 8.75 -3.27
CA ASN A 107 26.06 9.45 -2.30
C ASN A 107 25.23 10.28 -1.31
N GLY A 108 25.87 10.75 -0.22
CA GLY A 108 25.26 11.49 0.89
C GLY A 108 24.55 12.82 0.53
N GLY A 109 24.75 13.35 -0.68
CA GLY A 109 24.01 14.52 -1.15
C GLY A 109 22.70 14.17 -1.85
N GLN A 110 22.64 12.99 -2.49
CA GLN A 110 21.54 12.57 -3.35
C GLN A 110 20.44 11.86 -2.56
N ASP A 111 20.82 11.03 -1.59
CA ASP A 111 19.88 10.46 -0.63
C ASP A 111 19.21 11.58 0.19
N THR A 112 19.98 12.58 0.65
CA THR A 112 19.45 13.71 1.43
C THR A 112 18.36 14.46 0.66
N SER A 113 18.57 14.74 -0.62
CA SER A 113 17.60 15.45 -1.46
C SER A 113 16.31 14.65 -1.70
N LEU A 114 16.41 13.36 -2.00
CA LEU A 114 15.27 12.47 -2.20
C LEU A 114 14.49 12.25 -0.90
N VAL A 115 15.18 11.96 0.20
CA VAL A 115 14.58 11.69 1.52
C VAL A 115 13.88 12.93 2.06
N VAL A 116 14.45 14.14 1.90
CA VAL A 116 13.81 15.39 2.33
C VAL A 116 12.47 15.61 1.61
N LYS A 117 12.39 15.36 0.30
CA LYS A 117 11.12 15.50 -0.44
C LYS A 117 10.05 14.53 0.06
N LEU A 118 10.43 13.28 0.29
CA LEU A 118 9.52 12.26 0.81
C LEU A 118 9.07 12.57 2.25
N GLN A 119 9.99 12.99 3.13
CA GLN A 119 9.65 13.37 4.49
C GLN A 119 8.73 14.60 4.53
N HIS A 120 8.98 15.58 3.67
CA HIS A 120 8.11 16.74 3.56
C HIS A 120 6.72 16.37 3.04
N ALA A 121 6.62 15.42 2.09
CA ALA A 121 5.33 14.88 1.67
C ALA A 121 4.58 14.24 2.85
N ILE A 122 5.25 13.48 3.72
CA ILE A 122 4.65 12.91 4.94
C ILE A 122 4.10 14.00 5.86
N ASP A 123 4.87 15.05 6.13
CA ASP A 123 4.45 16.14 7.00
C ASP A 123 3.22 16.88 6.44
N LEU A 124 3.18 17.06 5.12
CA LEU A 124 2.04 17.65 4.41
C LEU A 124 0.79 16.76 4.48
N MET A 125 0.95 15.44 4.32
CA MET A 125 -0.15 14.48 4.48
C MET A 125 -0.70 14.46 5.91
N ASN A 126 0.18 14.51 6.92
CA ASN A 126 -0.22 14.63 8.33
C ASN A 126 -0.98 15.93 8.61
N SER A 127 -0.72 16.97 7.82
CA SER A 127 -1.42 18.26 7.89
C SER A 127 -2.68 18.33 6.99
N GLY A 128 -3.09 17.23 6.36
CA GLY A 128 -4.23 17.18 5.44
C GLY A 128 -4.02 17.89 4.09
N LYS A 129 -2.77 18.27 3.75
CA LYS A 129 -2.43 19.03 2.53
C LYS A 129 -2.06 18.11 1.37
N ASN A 130 -2.98 17.22 0.98
CA ASN A 130 -2.73 16.18 -0.03
C ASN A 130 -2.22 16.72 -1.38
N ALA A 131 -2.79 17.83 -1.89
CA ALA A 131 -2.33 18.43 -3.15
C ALA A 131 -0.86 18.90 -3.10
N ALA A 132 -0.42 19.46 -1.97
CA ALA A 132 0.97 19.86 -1.78
C ALA A 132 1.90 18.64 -1.60
N ALA A 133 1.42 17.59 -0.94
CA ALA A 133 2.15 16.33 -0.84
C ALA A 133 2.37 15.69 -2.22
N ILE A 134 1.34 15.68 -3.08
CA ILE A 134 1.46 15.23 -4.49
C ILE A 134 2.53 16.03 -5.24
N GLY A 135 2.59 17.35 -5.06
CA GLY A 135 3.65 18.18 -5.65
C GLY A 135 5.06 17.74 -5.26
N ASN A 136 5.26 17.33 -4.00
CA ASN A 136 6.56 16.83 -3.52
C ASN A 136 6.88 15.43 -4.06
N LEU A 137 5.88 14.55 -4.17
CA LEU A 137 6.05 13.23 -4.77
C LEU A 137 6.39 13.32 -6.26
N ASN A 138 5.79 14.26 -7.00
CA ASN A 138 6.15 14.54 -8.39
C ASN A 138 7.58 15.08 -8.52
N ALA A 139 8.01 15.97 -7.61
CA ALA A 139 9.38 16.45 -7.57
C ALA A 139 10.38 15.31 -7.27
N PHE A 140 10.03 14.39 -6.37
CA PHE A 140 10.80 13.16 -6.12
C PHE A 140 10.92 12.30 -7.38
N ILE A 141 9.82 12.05 -8.11
CA ILE A 141 9.82 11.28 -9.36
C ILE A 141 10.74 11.93 -10.41
N SER A 142 10.68 13.26 -10.55
CA SER A 142 11.54 13.99 -11.49
C SER A 142 13.02 13.76 -11.18
N GLU A 143 13.42 13.85 -9.91
CA GLU A 143 14.81 13.63 -9.50
C GLU A 143 15.25 12.18 -9.69
N VAL A 144 14.38 11.21 -9.41
CA VAL A 144 14.67 9.79 -9.70
C VAL A 144 14.94 9.57 -11.20
N ASN A 145 14.18 10.23 -12.08
CA ASN A 145 14.40 10.16 -13.53
C ASN A 145 15.72 10.83 -13.95
N ASP A 146 16.09 11.95 -13.33
CA ASP A 146 17.39 12.59 -13.57
C ASP A 146 18.55 11.67 -13.17
N LEU A 147 18.43 10.97 -12.04
CA LEU A 147 19.41 9.98 -11.56
C LEU A 147 19.48 8.73 -12.45
N LEU A 148 18.37 8.35 -13.08
CA LEU A 148 18.36 7.31 -14.10
C LEU A 148 19.10 7.78 -15.37
N SER A 149 18.80 8.99 -15.84
CA SER A 149 19.44 9.56 -17.04
C SER A 149 20.95 9.79 -16.86
N SER A 150 21.40 10.07 -15.64
CA SER A 150 22.83 10.18 -15.33
C SER A 150 23.54 8.83 -15.18
N GLY A 151 22.79 7.71 -15.22
CA GLY A 151 23.32 6.35 -15.09
C GLY A 151 23.61 5.92 -13.65
N MET A 152 23.19 6.71 -12.65
CA MET A 152 23.42 6.40 -11.25
C MET A 152 22.43 5.38 -10.71
N LEU A 153 21.17 5.45 -11.15
CA LEU A 153 20.18 4.41 -10.91
C LEU A 153 20.08 3.50 -12.12
N SER A 154 20.02 2.20 -11.88
CA SER A 154 19.60 1.26 -12.92
C SER A 154 18.11 1.43 -13.25
N PRO A 155 17.66 1.00 -14.46
CA PRO A 155 16.26 1.08 -14.84
C PRO A 155 15.31 0.39 -13.85
N SER A 156 15.73 -0.73 -13.24
CA SER A 156 14.92 -1.46 -12.26
C SER A 156 14.80 -0.71 -10.93
N GLN A 157 15.88 -0.09 -10.44
CA GLN A 157 15.88 0.74 -9.23
C GLN A 157 14.98 1.97 -9.41
N ALA A 158 15.14 2.70 -10.52
CA ALA A 158 14.33 3.88 -10.81
C ALA A 158 12.83 3.52 -10.98
N SER A 159 12.52 2.50 -11.77
CA SER A 159 11.12 2.08 -12.00
C SER A 159 10.43 1.64 -10.72
N SER A 160 11.15 1.00 -9.79
CA SER A 160 10.59 0.57 -8.51
C SER A 160 10.22 1.77 -7.62
N LEU A 161 11.09 2.78 -7.55
CA LEU A 161 10.83 4.01 -6.78
C LEU A 161 9.69 4.84 -7.39
N VAL A 162 9.69 5.00 -8.71
CA VAL A 162 8.65 5.77 -9.43
C VAL A 162 7.29 5.12 -9.25
N ARG A 163 7.15 3.82 -9.48
CA ARG A 163 5.86 3.11 -9.30
C ARG A 163 5.34 3.19 -7.87
N ALA A 164 6.23 3.12 -6.88
CA ALA A 164 5.84 3.27 -5.49
C ALA A 164 5.30 4.68 -5.22
N ALA A 165 5.97 5.73 -5.71
CA ALA A 165 5.51 7.10 -5.57
C ALA A 165 4.19 7.38 -6.33
N GLU A 166 4.04 6.86 -7.54
CA GLU A 166 2.78 6.93 -8.32
C GLU A 166 1.62 6.25 -7.59
N SER A 167 1.89 5.12 -6.93
CA SER A 167 0.88 4.44 -6.10
C SER A 167 0.43 5.31 -4.91
N VAL A 168 1.35 6.03 -4.26
CA VAL A 168 1.00 6.99 -3.21
C VAL A 168 0.18 8.16 -3.76
N ILE A 169 0.57 8.72 -4.90
CA ILE A 169 -0.16 9.81 -5.56
C ILE A 169 -1.60 9.40 -5.87
N ALA A 170 -1.81 8.17 -6.37
CA ALA A 170 -3.13 7.62 -6.62
C ALA A 170 -3.98 7.47 -5.35
N GLN A 171 -3.37 7.29 -4.17
CA GLN A 171 -4.10 7.25 -2.91
C GLN A 171 -4.47 8.65 -2.36
N LEU A 172 -3.82 9.71 -2.86
CA LEU A 172 -4.02 11.10 -2.42
C LEU A 172 -4.93 11.92 -3.34
N SER A 173 -5.20 11.44 -4.55
CA SER A 173 -6.01 12.09 -5.59
C SER A 173 -7.49 11.81 -5.42
#